data_AF-A0A2G1VCI6-F1
#
_entry.id   AF-A0A2G1VCI6-F1
#
_cell.length_a   1.000
_cell.length_b   1.000
_cell.length_c   1.000
_cell.angle_alpha   90.00
_cell.angle_beta   90.00
_cell.angle_gamma   90.00
#
_symmetry.space_group_name_H-M   'P 1'
#
loop_
_entity.id
_entity.type
_entity.pdbx_description
1 polymer ?
#
loop_
_entity_poly.entity_id
_entity_poly.type
_entity_poly.pdbx_seq_one_letter_code
_entity_poly.pdbx_strand_id
1 'polypeptide(L)'
;MAGPEAAGIPGAWSERYARLLQASGLDTESVFGQALQPAPGERRALFSLAQCLEQPALLIDQVARDYPHASDARAIRAQVSVLQQDLALSIIGPLTLRLFRDGRSPLPDPDRIFLAPVGQGAQTISRWFHVAYGGLVDEPAFIRSLGRLASDWYPVFRKALGVSPGAYWSSIGLGLGAPFSAVWNLAEPEALCDLAQRWLEEFGNDANQFIDWIPAVFGEQRTAIPQRKGCCLRYLLPEGGYCGTCGVYRKERLAALRQHSGTKRRTQGQSDGNQTNKRTSAGCQL
;
A
#
# COMPACT_ATOMS: atom_id res chain seq x y z
N MET A 1 -26.04 30.02 -4.61
CA MET A 1 -26.33 28.65 -4.14
C MET A 1 -25.08 28.14 -3.46
N ALA A 2 -25.10 28.11 -2.12
CA ALA A 2 -23.99 27.63 -1.30
C ALA A 2 -23.93 26.10 -1.40
N GLY A 3 -22.75 25.55 -1.72
CA GLY A 3 -22.50 24.12 -1.64
C GLY A 3 -22.53 23.65 -0.18
N PRO A 4 -22.80 22.37 0.08
CA PRO A 4 -22.78 21.84 1.43
C PRO A 4 -21.36 21.98 1.98
N GLU A 5 -21.26 22.79 3.03
CA GLU A 5 -20.09 22.96 3.88
C GLU A 5 -19.72 21.57 4.40
N ALA A 6 -18.58 21.05 3.95
CA ALA A 6 -18.06 19.78 4.43
C ALA A 6 -17.71 19.96 5.91
N ALA A 7 -18.65 19.61 6.79
CA ALA A 7 -18.44 19.58 8.22
C ALA A 7 -17.30 18.59 8.51
N GLY A 8 -16.08 19.13 8.58
CA GLY A 8 -14.88 18.38 8.93
C GLY A 8 -15.11 17.80 10.30
N ILE A 9 -15.06 16.47 10.40
CA ILE A 9 -15.23 15.79 11.68
C ILE A 9 -14.14 16.31 12.63
N PRO A 10 -14.46 16.98 13.75
CA PRO A 10 -13.45 17.46 14.68
C PRO A 10 -12.64 16.29 15.26
N GLY A 11 -11.39 16.57 15.64
CA GLY A 11 -10.49 15.62 16.31
C GLY A 11 -9.30 15.17 15.46
N ALA A 12 -8.34 14.51 16.13
CA ALA A 12 -7.14 13.95 15.55
C ALA A 12 -7.47 12.78 14.58
N TRP A 13 -6.57 12.45 13.66
CA TRP A 13 -6.76 11.36 12.69
C TRP A 13 -6.86 9.99 13.37
N SER A 14 -6.05 9.76 14.40
CA SER A 14 -6.16 8.59 15.29
C SER A 14 -7.56 8.45 15.90
N GLU A 15 -8.16 9.53 16.39
CA GLU A 15 -9.52 9.52 16.96
C GLU A 15 -10.61 9.30 15.90
N ARG A 16 -10.45 9.88 14.70
CA ARG A 16 -11.36 9.64 13.56
C ARG A 16 -11.33 8.17 13.14
N TYR A 17 -10.15 7.57 13.10
CA TYR A 17 -9.98 6.16 12.77
C TYR A 17 -10.50 5.23 13.88
N ALA A 18 -10.25 5.54 15.15
CA ALA A 18 -10.81 4.79 16.28
C ALA A 18 -12.35 4.73 16.21
N ARG A 19 -13.00 5.84 15.83
CA ARG A 19 -14.46 5.86 15.60
C ARG A 19 -14.90 4.98 14.42
N LEU A 20 -14.14 4.95 13.32
CA LEU A 20 -14.41 4.03 12.20
C LEU A 20 -14.34 2.57 12.66
N LEU A 21 -13.32 2.21 13.44
CA LEU A 21 -13.16 0.86 13.98
C LEU A 21 -14.30 0.50 14.93
N GLN A 22 -14.63 1.40 15.87
CA GLN A 22 -15.71 1.20 16.83
C GLN A 22 -17.07 1.01 16.14
N ALA A 23 -17.38 1.83 15.12
CA ALA A 23 -18.60 1.70 14.33
C ALA A 23 -18.70 0.35 13.59
N SER A 24 -17.55 -0.26 13.30
CA SER A 24 -17.44 -1.58 12.66
C SER A 24 -17.31 -2.73 13.68
N GLY A 25 -17.40 -2.44 14.99
CA GLY A 25 -17.23 -3.44 16.06
C GLY A 25 -15.81 -4.00 16.18
N LEU A 26 -14.81 -3.27 15.68
CA LEU A 26 -13.41 -3.70 15.67
C LEU A 26 -12.66 -3.15 16.89
N ASP A 27 -11.87 -4.02 17.53
CA ASP A 27 -10.97 -3.64 18.61
C ASP A 27 -9.67 -3.05 18.06
N THR A 28 -9.31 -1.86 18.54
CA THR A 28 -8.16 -1.09 18.04
C THR A 28 -6.83 -1.79 18.31
N GLU A 29 -6.65 -2.36 19.51
CA GLU A 29 -5.41 -3.05 19.88
C GLU A 29 -5.21 -4.32 19.05
N SER A 30 -6.27 -5.09 18.82
CA SER A 30 -6.23 -6.28 17.96
C SER A 30 -5.86 -5.94 16.51
N VAL A 31 -6.46 -4.89 15.94
CA VAL A 31 -6.16 -4.43 14.57
C VAL A 31 -4.67 -4.07 14.44
N PHE A 32 -4.15 -3.24 15.35
CA PHE A 32 -2.75 -2.82 15.27
C PHE A 32 -1.77 -3.92 15.66
N GLY A 33 -2.12 -4.80 16.60
CA GLY A 33 -1.29 -5.94 16.99
C GLY A 33 -1.10 -6.94 15.84
N GLN A 34 -2.09 -7.09 14.96
CA GLN A 34 -1.98 -7.91 13.75
C GLN A 34 -1.25 -7.19 12.62
N ALA A 35 -1.49 -5.89 12.44
CA ALA A 35 -0.94 -5.11 11.34
C ALA A 35 0.55 -4.74 11.54
N LEU A 36 0.96 -4.44 12.78
CA LEU A 36 2.34 -4.12 13.11
C LEU A 36 3.13 -5.40 13.35
N GLN A 37 3.82 -5.85 12.32
CA GLN A 37 4.78 -6.94 12.45
C GLN A 37 5.97 -6.51 13.33
N PRO A 38 6.55 -7.43 14.14
CA PRO A 38 7.77 -7.15 14.87
C PRO A 38 8.89 -6.76 13.91
N ALA A 39 9.74 -5.83 14.34
CA ALA A 39 10.91 -5.45 13.54
C ALA A 39 11.75 -6.71 13.29
N PRO A 40 12.15 -6.99 12.04
CA PRO A 40 13.06 -8.08 11.77
C PRO A 40 14.34 -7.86 12.59
N GLY A 41 14.95 -8.96 13.06
CA GLY A 41 16.18 -8.94 13.86
C GLY A 41 17.36 -8.31 13.13
N GLU A 42 18.58 -8.42 13.66
CA GLU A 42 19.76 -7.82 13.03
C GLU A 42 19.91 -8.24 11.55
N ARG A 43 19.95 -7.25 10.65
CA ARG A 43 20.13 -7.45 9.21
C ARG A 43 21.41 -6.79 8.76
N ARG A 44 22.09 -7.41 7.80
CA ARG A 44 23.24 -6.78 7.15
C ARG A 44 22.74 -5.62 6.27
N ALA A 45 23.29 -4.43 6.49
CA ALA A 45 23.07 -3.27 5.62
C ALA A 45 24.03 -3.29 4.42
N LEU A 46 23.53 -2.93 3.23
CA LEU A 46 24.34 -2.63 2.04
C LEU A 46 24.57 -1.13 1.91
N PHE A 47 23.49 -0.37 1.68
CA PHE A 47 23.49 1.07 1.48
C PHE A 47 22.33 1.70 2.24
N SER A 48 22.50 2.93 2.72
CA SER A 48 21.38 3.73 3.22
C SER A 48 20.56 4.32 2.06
N LEU A 49 19.30 4.69 2.33
CA LEU A 49 18.47 5.40 1.37
C LEU A 49 19.12 6.75 1.01
N ALA A 50 19.73 7.45 1.97
CA ALA A 50 20.47 8.68 1.72
C ALA A 50 21.58 8.48 0.68
N GLN A 51 22.38 7.41 0.82
CA GLN A 51 23.42 7.05 -0.17
C GLN A 51 22.81 6.76 -1.56
N CYS A 52 21.69 6.03 -1.62
CA CYS A 52 21.00 5.77 -2.88
C CYS A 52 20.39 7.03 -3.51
N LEU A 53 19.96 8.00 -2.70
CA LEU A 53 19.42 9.27 -3.17
C LEU A 53 20.52 10.18 -3.72
N GLU A 54 21.67 10.23 -3.05
CA GLU A 54 22.85 10.99 -3.46
C GLU A 54 23.55 10.37 -4.67
N GLN A 55 23.70 9.04 -4.70
CA GLN A 55 24.34 8.29 -5.77
C GLN A 55 23.43 7.17 -6.31
N PRO A 56 22.47 7.49 -7.21
CA PRO A 56 21.47 6.55 -7.72
C PRO A 56 22.06 5.32 -8.44
N ALA A 57 23.26 5.44 -8.97
CA ALA A 57 24.00 4.34 -9.59
C ALA A 57 24.19 3.14 -8.63
N LEU A 58 24.34 3.39 -7.32
CA LEU A 58 24.49 2.33 -6.32
C LEU A 58 23.29 1.37 -6.34
N LEU A 59 22.08 1.90 -6.46
CA LEU A 59 20.86 1.08 -6.49
C LEU A 59 20.72 0.34 -7.82
N ILE A 60 21.07 0.99 -8.93
CA ILE A 60 21.06 0.37 -10.27
C ILE A 60 22.02 -0.81 -10.34
N ASP A 61 23.27 -0.60 -9.92
CA ASP A 61 24.31 -1.63 -9.93
C ASP A 61 23.96 -2.77 -8.97
N GLN A 62 23.38 -2.45 -7.82
CA GLN A 62 22.91 -3.47 -6.89
C GLN A 62 21.79 -4.32 -7.49
N VAL A 63 20.80 -3.70 -8.14
CA VAL A 63 19.72 -4.42 -8.84
C VAL A 63 20.29 -5.29 -9.96
N ALA A 64 21.24 -4.80 -10.75
CA ALA A 64 21.86 -5.58 -11.82
C ALA A 64 22.60 -6.83 -11.28
N ARG A 65 23.26 -6.70 -10.11
CA ARG A 65 23.90 -7.84 -9.42
C ARG A 65 22.90 -8.83 -8.84
N ASP A 66 21.85 -8.32 -8.21
CA ASP A 66 20.83 -9.12 -7.51
C ASP A 66 19.91 -9.87 -8.48
N TYR A 67 19.67 -9.31 -9.67
CA TYR A 67 18.78 -9.86 -10.68
C TYR A 67 19.50 -9.96 -12.04
N PRO A 68 20.40 -10.94 -12.25
CA PRO A 68 21.14 -11.08 -13.51
C PRO A 68 20.25 -11.28 -14.74
N HIS A 69 19.01 -11.71 -14.55
CA HIS A 69 17.99 -11.84 -15.59
C HIS A 69 17.37 -10.51 -16.03
N ALA A 70 17.54 -9.43 -15.25
CA ALA A 70 17.14 -8.08 -15.61
C ALA A 70 18.20 -7.46 -16.54
N SER A 71 18.29 -7.97 -17.77
CA SER A 71 19.37 -7.67 -18.71
C SER A 71 19.26 -6.34 -19.45
N ASP A 72 18.12 -5.65 -19.36
CA ASP A 72 17.88 -4.37 -20.03
C ASP A 72 17.43 -3.25 -19.08
N ALA A 73 17.53 -2.01 -19.54
CA ALA A 73 17.15 -0.83 -18.77
C ALA A 73 15.67 -0.83 -18.34
N ARG A 74 14.79 -1.55 -19.05
CA ARG A 74 13.38 -1.66 -18.70
C ARG A 74 13.17 -2.60 -17.53
N ALA A 75 13.85 -3.74 -17.52
CA ALA A 75 13.82 -4.71 -16.43
C ALA A 75 14.44 -4.14 -15.15
N ILE A 76 15.56 -3.41 -15.26
CA ILE A 76 16.15 -2.68 -14.13
C ILE A 76 15.15 -1.68 -13.54
N ARG A 77 14.51 -0.85 -14.36
CA ARG A 77 13.47 0.10 -13.89
C ARG A 77 12.30 -0.60 -13.21
N ALA A 78 11.90 -1.78 -13.68
CA ALA A 78 10.84 -2.55 -13.05
C ALA A 78 11.25 -3.02 -11.65
N GLN A 79 12.46 -3.56 -11.50
CA GLN A 79 12.98 -3.99 -10.19
C GLN A 79 13.17 -2.82 -9.22
N VAL A 80 13.68 -1.68 -9.70
CA VAL A 80 13.75 -0.44 -8.91
C VAL A 80 12.35 0.00 -8.48
N SER A 81 11.34 -0.09 -9.34
CA SER A 81 9.96 0.26 -8.98
C SER A 81 9.39 -0.68 -7.91
N VAL A 82 9.75 -1.96 -7.94
CA VAL A 82 9.41 -2.93 -6.89
C VAL A 82 10.11 -2.57 -5.58
N LEU A 83 11.40 -2.24 -5.61
CA LEU A 83 12.12 -1.77 -4.42
C LEU A 83 11.56 -0.47 -3.86
N GLN A 84 11.09 0.44 -4.72
CA GLN A 84 10.43 1.66 -4.26
C GLN A 84 9.07 1.36 -3.61
N GLN A 85 8.31 0.40 -4.14
CA GLN A 85 7.09 -0.07 -3.50
C GLN A 85 7.39 -0.71 -2.14
N ASP A 86 8.40 -1.56 -2.08
CA ASP A 86 8.88 -2.19 -0.86
C ASP A 86 9.26 -1.14 0.19
N LEU A 87 9.97 -0.07 -0.19
CA LEU A 87 10.31 1.06 0.69
C LEU A 87 9.05 1.68 1.31
N ALA A 88 8.03 1.96 0.50
CA ALA A 88 6.80 2.56 1.00
C ALA A 88 6.04 1.60 1.94
N LEU A 89 5.96 0.32 1.62
CA LEU A 89 5.20 -0.65 2.41
C LEU A 89 5.91 -1.06 3.70
N SER A 90 7.23 -1.14 3.71
CA SER A 90 8.01 -1.61 4.86
C SER A 90 8.47 -0.52 5.80
N ILE A 91 8.56 0.72 5.31
CA ILE A 91 8.99 1.86 6.12
C ILE A 91 7.81 2.79 6.39
N ILE A 92 7.20 3.35 5.33
CA ILE A 92 6.11 4.33 5.51
C ILE A 92 4.87 3.68 6.13
N GLY A 93 4.51 2.46 5.70
CA GLY A 93 3.37 1.71 6.23
C GLY A 93 3.39 1.55 7.75
N PRO A 94 4.41 0.89 8.33
CA PRO A 94 4.53 0.72 9.78
C PRO A 94 4.61 2.02 10.55
N LEU A 95 5.27 3.06 10.01
CA LEU A 95 5.32 4.37 10.65
C LEU A 95 3.94 5.04 10.68
N THR A 96 3.15 4.88 9.62
CA THR A 96 1.78 5.41 9.57
C THR A 96 0.85 4.63 10.50
N LEU A 97 0.97 3.31 10.56
CA LEU A 97 0.25 2.46 11.53
C LEU A 97 0.55 2.89 12.98
N ARG A 98 1.82 3.12 13.32
CA ARG A 98 2.21 3.62 14.65
C ARG A 98 1.62 4.99 14.95
N LEU A 99 1.58 5.89 13.97
CA LEU A 99 0.96 7.19 14.15
C LEU A 99 -0.52 7.05 14.53
N PHE A 100 -1.27 6.20 13.84
CA PHE A 100 -2.69 5.99 14.13
C PHE A 100 -2.94 5.29 15.47
N ARG A 101 -2.02 4.40 15.90
CA ARG A 101 -2.10 3.74 17.20
C ARG A 101 -1.74 4.67 18.36
N ASP A 102 -0.62 5.37 18.24
CA ASP A 102 0.02 6.04 19.37
C ASP A 102 -0.19 7.57 19.35
N GLY A 103 -0.81 8.12 18.30
CA GLY A 103 -0.94 9.57 18.04
C GLY A 103 0.38 10.25 17.66
N ARG A 104 1.48 9.49 17.64
CA ARG A 104 2.83 9.96 17.37
C ARG A 104 3.67 8.86 16.72
N SER A 105 4.61 9.25 15.89
CA SER A 105 5.48 8.30 15.17
C SER A 105 6.82 8.96 14.85
N PRO A 106 7.94 8.22 14.76
CA PRO A 106 9.15 8.81 14.21
C PRO A 106 8.98 9.06 12.70
N LEU A 107 9.74 10.01 12.18
CA LEU A 107 9.83 10.25 10.74
C LEU A 107 10.80 9.23 10.09
N PRO A 108 10.60 8.87 8.82
CA PRO A 108 11.60 8.10 8.09
C PRO A 108 12.86 8.94 7.88
N ASP A 109 13.97 8.50 8.44
CA ASP A 109 15.29 9.09 8.27
C ASP A 109 16.06 8.35 7.16
N PRO A 110 16.34 8.97 5.99
CA PRO A 110 17.06 8.32 4.90
C PRO A 110 18.42 7.75 5.28
N ASP A 111 19.10 8.33 6.27
CA ASP A 111 20.40 7.83 6.75
C ASP A 111 20.27 6.55 7.58
N ARG A 112 19.05 6.21 8.02
CA ARG A 112 18.75 5.06 8.88
C ARG A 112 17.85 4.02 8.24
N ILE A 113 17.49 4.23 6.98
CA ILE A 113 16.78 3.27 6.15
C ILE A 113 17.83 2.58 5.30
N PHE A 114 17.95 1.26 5.42
CA PHE A 114 19.00 0.49 4.75
C PHE A 114 18.43 -0.57 3.82
N LEU A 115 19.12 -0.79 2.71
CA LEU A 115 18.86 -1.89 1.80
C LEU A 115 19.59 -3.15 2.29
N ALA A 116 18.87 -4.26 2.41
CA ALA A 116 19.44 -5.57 2.71
C ALA A 116 19.82 -6.34 1.43
N PRO A 117 20.81 -7.27 1.50
CA PRO A 117 21.08 -8.23 0.43
C PRO A 117 19.88 -9.12 0.12
N VAL A 118 19.80 -9.63 -1.12
CA VAL A 118 18.83 -10.69 -1.47
C VAL A 118 19.16 -11.98 -0.72
N GLY A 119 18.12 -12.69 -0.26
CA GLY A 119 18.26 -14.04 0.31
C GLY A 119 18.61 -14.11 1.80
N GLN A 120 18.71 -12.98 2.51
CA GLN A 120 18.78 -13.01 3.98
C GLN A 120 17.37 -13.06 4.60
N GLY A 121 16.94 -14.26 5.00
CA GLY A 121 15.69 -14.54 5.71
C GLY A 121 14.86 -15.68 5.10
N ALA A 122 14.24 -16.51 5.94
CA ALA A 122 13.25 -17.48 5.49
C ALA A 122 11.97 -16.73 5.07
N GLN A 123 11.56 -16.87 3.81
CA GLN A 123 10.36 -16.28 3.18
C GLN A 123 10.31 -14.74 3.12
N THR A 124 10.29 -14.20 1.89
CA THR A 124 9.78 -12.88 1.47
C THR A 124 9.91 -11.72 2.47
N ILE A 125 11.09 -11.52 3.07
CA ILE A 125 11.35 -10.36 3.92
C ILE A 125 11.60 -9.16 3.02
N SER A 126 10.86 -8.06 3.25
CA SER A 126 11.10 -6.74 2.64
C SER A 126 12.59 -6.42 2.60
N ARG A 127 13.11 -5.81 1.54
CA ARG A 127 14.55 -5.52 1.42
C ARG A 127 14.94 -4.25 2.15
N TRP A 128 14.04 -3.29 2.25
CA TRP A 128 14.27 -2.12 3.10
C TRP A 128 14.01 -2.44 4.56
N PHE A 129 14.85 -1.90 5.43
CA PHE A 129 14.61 -1.93 6.87
C PHE A 129 15.06 -0.63 7.51
N HIS A 130 14.41 -0.27 8.61
CA HIS A 130 14.68 0.95 9.36
C HIS A 130 15.32 0.60 10.70
N VAL A 131 16.43 1.27 11.03
CA VAL A 131 17.01 1.21 12.36
C VAL A 131 16.35 2.30 13.20
N ALA A 132 15.42 1.90 14.06
CA ALA A 132 14.59 2.81 14.84
C ALA A 132 15.44 3.77 15.69
N TYR A 133 15.36 5.05 15.38
CA TYR A 133 15.97 6.13 16.15
C TYR A 133 15.33 7.47 15.78
N GLY A 134 15.35 8.43 16.69
CA GLY A 134 14.84 9.77 16.48
C GLY A 134 13.66 10.13 17.38
N GLY A 135 13.34 11.42 17.42
CA GLY A 135 12.21 11.94 18.17
C GLY A 135 10.87 11.51 17.55
N LEU A 136 9.90 11.21 18.40
CA LEU A 136 8.52 11.02 17.96
C LEU A 136 7.91 12.38 17.63
N VAL A 137 7.19 12.47 16.53
CA VAL A 137 6.44 13.66 16.13
C VAL A 137 4.94 13.41 16.19
N ASP A 138 4.16 14.48 16.39
CA ASP A 138 2.70 14.45 16.36
C ASP A 138 2.15 14.35 14.92
N GLU A 139 0.83 14.17 14.78
CA GLU A 139 0.18 14.01 13.47
C GLU A 139 0.43 15.20 12.52
N PRO A 140 0.25 16.48 12.92
CA PRO A 140 0.49 17.58 11.99
C PRO A 140 1.94 17.67 11.51
N ALA A 141 2.91 17.42 12.40
CA ALA A 141 4.32 17.40 12.02
C ALA A 141 4.65 16.17 11.15
N PHE A 142 4.03 15.02 11.41
CA PHE A 142 4.19 13.81 10.60
C PHE A 142 3.70 14.03 9.18
N ILE A 143 2.47 14.53 9.00
CA ILE A 143 1.86 14.79 7.69
C ILE A 143 2.72 15.74 6.87
N ARG A 144 3.05 16.92 7.43
CA ARG A 144 3.85 17.93 6.72
C ARG A 144 5.24 17.42 6.35
N SER A 145 5.93 16.77 7.28
CA SER A 145 7.31 16.35 7.08
C SER A 145 7.41 15.16 6.13
N LEU A 146 6.54 14.15 6.29
CA LEU A 146 6.52 12.99 5.41
C LEU A 146 6.06 13.36 3.99
N GLY A 147 5.08 14.27 3.86
CA GLY A 147 4.66 14.81 2.57
C GLY A 147 5.82 15.48 1.82
N ARG A 148 6.63 16.27 2.54
CA ARG A 148 7.85 16.89 2.01
C ARG A 148 8.91 15.87 1.64
N LEU A 149 9.26 14.95 2.56
CA LEU A 149 10.27 13.91 2.32
C LEU A 149 9.93 13.06 1.07
N ALA A 150 8.68 12.63 0.94
CA ALA A 150 8.25 11.88 -0.24
C ALA A 150 8.36 12.72 -1.54
N SER A 151 8.17 14.03 -1.45
CA SER A 151 8.36 14.95 -2.58
C SER A 151 9.85 15.19 -2.90
N ASP A 152 10.71 15.23 -1.88
CA ASP A 152 12.16 15.42 -2.04
C ASP A 152 12.83 14.20 -2.67
N TRP A 153 12.36 12.98 -2.35
CA TRP A 153 12.88 11.74 -2.94
C TRP A 153 12.43 11.56 -4.40
N TYR A 154 11.27 12.11 -4.77
CA TYR A 154 10.62 11.86 -6.06
C TYR A 154 11.48 12.21 -7.28
N PRO A 155 12.16 13.38 -7.37
CA PRO A 155 13.03 13.71 -8.50
C PRO A 155 14.11 12.67 -8.77
N VAL A 156 14.71 12.08 -7.74
CA VAL A 156 15.74 11.05 -7.89
C VAL A 156 15.13 9.77 -8.46
N PHE A 157 14.06 9.28 -7.84
CA PHE A 157 13.35 8.08 -8.32
C PHE A 157 12.84 8.24 -9.75
N ARG A 158 12.33 9.43 -10.09
CA ARG A 158 11.79 9.73 -11.41
C ARG A 158 12.87 9.87 -12.48
N LYS A 159 13.85 10.74 -12.24
CA LYS A 159 14.81 11.19 -13.27
C LYS A 159 16.01 10.25 -13.38
N ALA A 160 16.60 9.86 -12.25
CA ALA A 160 17.81 9.05 -12.23
C ALA A 160 17.49 7.55 -12.27
N LEU A 161 16.46 7.12 -11.54
CA LEU A 161 16.10 5.70 -11.42
C LEU A 161 14.99 5.25 -12.39
N GLY A 162 14.36 6.19 -13.09
CA GLY A 162 13.39 5.92 -14.15
C GLY A 162 12.02 5.40 -13.69
N VAL A 163 11.70 5.49 -12.39
CA VAL A 163 10.38 5.11 -11.86
C VAL A 163 9.32 6.03 -12.44
N SER A 164 8.17 5.46 -12.85
CA SER A 164 7.07 6.27 -13.38
C SER A 164 6.38 7.04 -12.26
N PRO A 165 5.75 8.20 -12.54
CA PRO A 165 5.01 8.95 -11.53
C PRO A 165 3.92 8.08 -10.87
N GLY A 166 3.20 7.31 -11.69
CA GLY A 166 2.18 6.39 -11.23
C GLY A 166 2.73 5.28 -10.34
N ALA A 167 3.88 4.70 -10.65
CA ALA A 167 4.50 3.70 -9.77
C ALA A 167 4.92 4.32 -8.44
N TYR A 168 5.62 5.45 -8.48
CA TYR A 168 6.13 6.12 -7.30
C TYR A 168 5.02 6.56 -6.34
N TRP A 169 4.12 7.43 -6.83
CA TRP A 169 3.12 8.07 -5.97
C TRP A 169 2.04 7.11 -5.49
N SER A 170 1.68 6.11 -6.30
CA SER A 170 0.78 5.07 -5.80
C SER A 170 1.43 4.18 -4.76
N SER A 171 2.74 3.90 -4.84
CA SER A 171 3.42 3.17 -3.75
C SER A 171 3.43 4.01 -2.46
N ILE A 172 3.74 5.31 -2.55
CA ILE A 172 3.67 6.22 -1.40
C ILE A 172 2.26 6.21 -0.81
N GLY A 173 1.23 6.35 -1.64
CA GLY A 173 -0.17 6.28 -1.21
C GLY A 173 -0.53 4.96 -0.53
N LEU A 174 0.02 3.82 -0.98
CA LEU A 174 -0.21 2.53 -0.31
C LEU A 174 0.40 2.51 1.08
N GLY A 175 1.64 3.00 1.24
CA GLY A 175 2.29 3.12 2.54
C GLY A 175 1.51 4.03 3.49
N LEU A 176 1.09 5.21 3.02
CA LEU A 176 0.25 6.14 3.78
C LEU A 176 -1.14 5.54 4.10
N GLY A 177 -1.64 4.66 3.22
CA GLY A 177 -2.91 3.98 3.37
C GLY A 177 -2.86 2.69 4.20
N ALA A 178 -1.74 2.39 4.87
CA ALA A 178 -1.57 1.13 5.61
C ALA A 178 -2.63 0.89 6.72
N PRO A 179 -3.03 1.89 7.54
CA PRO A 179 -4.10 1.70 8.53
C PRO A 179 -5.42 1.24 7.91
N PHE A 180 -5.78 1.80 6.75
CA PHE A 180 -7.00 1.44 6.04
C PHE A 180 -6.88 0.06 5.39
N SER A 181 -5.69 -0.27 4.90
CA SER A 181 -5.40 -1.60 4.34
C SER A 181 -5.50 -2.70 5.40
N ALA A 182 -5.22 -2.41 6.68
CA ALA A 182 -5.32 -3.39 7.76
C ALA A 182 -6.75 -3.86 8.04
N VAL A 183 -7.76 -3.07 7.66
CA VAL A 183 -9.18 -3.34 7.93
C VAL A 183 -10.03 -3.34 6.65
N TRP A 184 -9.38 -3.51 5.51
CA TRP A 184 -9.94 -3.42 4.15
C TRP A 184 -11.18 -4.30 3.93
N ASN A 185 -11.25 -5.45 4.60
CA ASN A 185 -12.34 -6.42 4.52
C ASN A 185 -13.13 -6.58 5.83
N LEU A 186 -12.85 -5.74 6.81
CA LEU A 186 -13.43 -5.80 8.16
C LEU A 186 -14.33 -4.59 8.47
N ALA A 187 -13.96 -3.40 8.02
CA ALA A 187 -14.71 -2.18 8.27
C ALA A 187 -15.76 -1.89 7.19
N GLU A 188 -16.69 -0.99 7.50
CA GLU A 188 -17.67 -0.47 6.54
C GLU A 188 -16.94 0.20 5.35
N PRO A 189 -17.11 -0.31 4.11
CA PRO A 189 -16.25 0.10 3.01
C PRO A 189 -16.33 1.56 2.60
N GLU A 190 -17.54 2.14 2.56
CA GLU A 190 -17.76 3.51 2.13
C GLU A 190 -17.15 4.49 3.13
N ALA A 191 -17.41 4.29 4.43
CA ALA A 191 -16.81 5.10 5.49
C ALA A 191 -15.28 4.98 5.52
N LEU A 192 -14.74 3.78 5.28
CA LEU A 192 -13.30 3.57 5.18
C LEU A 192 -12.72 4.30 3.97
N CYS A 193 -13.32 4.17 2.78
CA CYS A 193 -12.82 4.81 1.56
C CYS A 193 -12.81 6.33 1.70
N ASP A 194 -13.89 6.90 2.23
CA ASP A 194 -14.01 8.33 2.50
C ASP A 194 -12.91 8.83 3.45
N LEU A 195 -12.68 8.11 4.55
CA LEU A 195 -11.68 8.50 5.53
C LEU A 195 -10.25 8.37 4.97
N ALA A 196 -9.98 7.30 4.23
CA ALA A 196 -8.69 7.06 3.58
C ALA A 196 -8.38 8.12 2.51
N GLN A 197 -9.37 8.53 1.73
CA GLN A 197 -9.19 9.54 0.69
C GLN A 197 -8.87 10.92 1.30
N ARG A 198 -9.63 11.33 2.32
CA ARG A 198 -9.36 12.60 3.04
C ARG A 198 -8.00 12.58 3.73
N TRP A 199 -7.58 11.44 4.27
CA TRP A 199 -6.25 11.28 4.87
C TRP A 199 -5.13 11.53 3.85
N LEU A 200 -5.24 10.97 2.65
CA LEU A 200 -4.23 11.17 1.59
C LEU A 200 -4.14 12.61 1.11
N GLU A 201 -5.25 13.36 1.14
CA GLU A 201 -5.31 14.76 0.71
C GLU A 201 -4.49 15.72 1.61
N GLU A 202 -4.30 15.37 2.89
CA GLU A 202 -3.58 16.21 3.86
C GLU A 202 -2.08 16.36 3.56
N PHE A 203 -1.49 15.41 2.84
CA PHE A 203 -0.03 15.37 2.63
C PHE A 203 0.50 16.41 1.65
N GLY A 204 -0.38 17.08 0.89
CA GLY A 204 0.01 18.11 -0.08
C GLY A 204 0.96 17.60 -1.18
N ASN A 205 0.88 16.31 -1.53
CA ASN A 205 1.66 15.68 -2.58
C ASN A 205 0.74 14.89 -3.54
N ASP A 206 1.30 14.34 -4.62
CA ASP A 206 0.49 13.72 -5.67
C ASP A 206 -0.07 12.32 -5.30
N ALA A 207 0.21 11.77 -4.12
CA ALA A 207 -0.21 10.41 -3.76
C ALA A 207 -1.75 10.23 -3.87
N ASN A 208 -2.52 11.25 -3.48
CA ASN A 208 -3.99 11.28 -3.57
C ASN A 208 -4.53 11.29 -5.01
N GLN A 209 -3.71 11.63 -6.00
CA GLN A 209 -4.09 11.58 -7.43
C GLN A 209 -3.86 10.18 -8.02
N PHE A 210 -2.93 9.41 -7.43
CA PHE A 210 -2.50 8.11 -7.94
C PHE A 210 -3.06 6.90 -7.18
N ILE A 211 -3.79 7.12 -6.09
CA ILE A 211 -4.63 6.13 -5.42
C ILE A 211 -6.08 6.60 -5.38
N ASP A 212 -6.98 5.65 -5.53
CA ASP A 212 -8.41 5.81 -5.27
C ASP A 212 -8.84 4.70 -4.31
N TRP A 213 -9.48 5.04 -3.20
CA TRP A 213 -10.09 4.02 -2.34
C TRP A 213 -11.50 3.78 -2.81
N ILE A 214 -11.79 2.54 -3.21
CA ILE A 214 -13.10 2.19 -3.76
C ILE A 214 -13.74 1.05 -2.99
N PRO A 215 -15.08 1.10 -2.78
CA PRO A 215 -15.81 -0.08 -2.36
C PRO A 215 -15.78 -1.12 -3.48
N ALA A 216 -15.56 -2.38 -3.10
CA ALA A 216 -15.55 -3.53 -3.98
C ALA A 216 -16.23 -4.71 -3.28
N VAL A 217 -16.77 -5.62 -4.08
CA VAL A 217 -17.37 -6.86 -3.57
C VAL A 217 -16.60 -8.04 -4.12
N PHE A 218 -16.07 -8.87 -3.22
CA PHE A 218 -15.42 -10.14 -3.56
C PHE A 218 -16.28 -11.29 -3.03
N GLY A 219 -16.91 -12.02 -3.95
CA GLY A 219 -17.93 -13.00 -3.58
C GLY A 219 -19.12 -12.31 -2.92
N GLU A 220 -19.31 -12.56 -1.62
CA GLU A 220 -20.38 -11.94 -0.81
C GLU A 220 -19.82 -10.91 0.18
N GLN A 221 -18.50 -10.72 0.23
CA GLN A 221 -17.85 -9.80 1.15
C GLN A 221 -17.69 -8.42 0.51
N ARG A 222 -18.24 -7.39 1.17
CA ARG A 222 -17.99 -5.99 0.84
C ARG A 222 -16.64 -5.58 1.45
N THR A 223 -15.84 -4.85 0.69
CA THR A 223 -14.46 -4.52 1.02
C THR A 223 -14.13 -3.12 0.50
N ALA A 224 -13.16 -2.45 1.10
CA ALA A 224 -12.58 -1.23 0.57
C ALA A 224 -11.17 -1.52 0.09
N ILE A 225 -10.88 -1.28 -1.19
CA ILE A 225 -9.57 -1.58 -1.76
C ILE A 225 -8.90 -0.32 -2.31
N PRO A 226 -7.57 -0.18 -2.13
CA PRO A 226 -6.81 0.84 -2.81
C PRO A 226 -6.64 0.46 -4.29
N GLN A 227 -7.17 1.27 -5.18
CA GLN A 227 -6.99 1.19 -6.61
C GLN A 227 -5.88 2.14 -7.07
N ARG A 228 -4.82 1.60 -7.67
CA ARG A 228 -3.71 2.40 -8.19
C ARG A 228 -4.01 2.90 -9.59
N LYS A 229 -3.85 4.21 -9.82
CA LYS A 229 -3.94 4.86 -11.13
C LYS A 229 -2.56 4.92 -11.77
N GLY A 230 -2.45 4.60 -13.07
CA GLY A 230 -1.19 4.76 -13.83
C GLY A 230 -0.02 3.86 -13.42
N CYS A 231 -0.14 3.01 -12.38
CA CYS A 231 0.88 2.07 -11.96
C CYS A 231 0.82 0.76 -12.76
N CYS A 232 0.77 0.85 -14.08
CA CYS A 232 0.90 -0.33 -14.92
C CYS A 232 2.35 -0.82 -14.80
N LEU A 233 2.69 -1.55 -13.73
CA LEU A 233 3.79 -2.52 -13.73
C LEU A 233 3.44 -3.68 -14.68
N ARG A 234 2.93 -3.35 -15.88
CA ARG A 234 2.80 -4.22 -17.07
C ARG A 234 4.20 -4.69 -17.54
N TYR A 235 5.23 -4.39 -16.78
CA TYR A 235 6.58 -4.90 -16.90
C TYR A 235 6.67 -6.06 -15.91
N LEU A 236 6.42 -7.26 -16.46
CA LEU A 236 6.57 -8.58 -15.88
C LEU A 236 6.87 -8.60 -14.38
N LEU A 237 5.88 -8.98 -13.57
CA LEU A 237 6.23 -9.79 -12.40
C LEU A 237 7.04 -11.00 -12.90
N PRO A 238 8.00 -11.52 -12.11
CA PRO A 238 8.56 -12.84 -12.38
C PRO A 238 7.39 -13.80 -12.66
N GLU A 239 7.41 -14.49 -13.80
CA GLU A 239 6.31 -15.36 -14.31
C GLU A 239 5.15 -14.68 -15.08
N GLY A 240 5.18 -13.36 -15.32
CA GLY A 240 4.21 -12.69 -16.18
C GLY A 240 2.85 -12.37 -15.53
N GLY A 241 2.75 -12.49 -14.20
CA GLY A 241 1.54 -12.16 -13.43
C GLY A 241 1.29 -10.65 -13.22
N TYR A 242 0.21 -10.32 -12.50
CA TYR A 242 -0.22 -8.94 -12.19
C TYR A 242 -0.28 -8.68 -10.68
N CYS A 243 0.05 -7.46 -10.24
CA CYS A 243 0.14 -7.08 -8.81
C CYS A 243 -1.22 -6.85 -8.09
N GLY A 244 -2.35 -7.33 -8.65
CA GLY A 244 -3.70 -7.24 -8.05
C GLY A 244 -4.37 -5.85 -7.99
N THR A 245 -3.59 -4.78 -7.83
CA THR A 245 -4.06 -3.38 -7.59
C THR A 245 -4.13 -2.51 -8.85
N CYS A 246 -3.89 -3.09 -10.03
CA CYS A 246 -3.73 -2.36 -11.29
C CYS A 246 -5.06 -1.92 -11.94
N GLY A 247 -5.16 -0.64 -12.35
CA GLY A 247 -6.30 -0.08 -13.07
C GLY A 247 -6.47 -0.53 -14.54
N VAL A 248 -5.54 -1.28 -15.13
CA VAL A 248 -5.63 -1.77 -16.53
C VAL A 248 -6.85 -2.67 -16.75
N TYR A 249 -7.17 -3.49 -15.76
CA TYR A 249 -8.37 -4.35 -15.80
C TYR A 249 -9.63 -3.67 -15.30
N ARG A 250 -9.69 -2.33 -15.20
CA ARG A 250 -10.91 -1.61 -14.78
C ARG A 250 -12.12 -2.04 -15.61
N LYS A 251 -11.99 -2.15 -16.94
CA LYS A 251 -13.11 -2.54 -17.81
C LYS A 251 -13.51 -4.00 -17.65
N GLU A 252 -12.56 -4.92 -17.59
CA GLU A 252 -12.84 -6.35 -17.45
C GLU A 252 -13.31 -6.72 -16.05
N ARG A 253 -12.73 -6.10 -15.01
CA ARG A 253 -13.17 -6.23 -13.61
C ARG A 253 -14.57 -5.65 -13.43
N LEU A 254 -14.84 -4.43 -13.91
CA LEU A 254 -16.19 -3.86 -13.90
C LEU A 254 -17.17 -4.66 -14.77
N ALA A 255 -16.73 -5.26 -15.88
CA ALA A 255 -17.56 -6.11 -16.73
C ALA A 255 -17.91 -7.44 -16.05
N ALA A 256 -16.94 -8.11 -15.42
CA ALA A 256 -17.17 -9.32 -14.62
C ALA A 256 -18.10 -9.03 -13.42
N LEU A 257 -17.92 -7.88 -12.75
CA LEU A 257 -18.79 -7.42 -11.66
C LEU A 257 -20.25 -7.17 -12.14
N ARG A 258 -20.44 -6.63 -13.34
CA ARG A 258 -21.77 -6.45 -13.96
C ARG A 258 -22.41 -7.77 -14.40
N GLN A 259 -21.62 -8.73 -14.86
CA GLN A 259 -22.12 -10.04 -15.29
C GLN A 259 -22.60 -10.90 -14.11
N HIS A 260 -21.88 -10.93 -12.98
CA HIS A 260 -22.32 -11.68 -11.78
C HIS A 260 -23.57 -11.09 -11.11
N SER A 261 -23.78 -9.78 -11.23
CA SER A 261 -25.01 -9.11 -10.76
C SER A 261 -26.23 -9.44 -11.65
N GLY A 262 -26.00 -9.81 -12.91
CA GLY A 262 -27.03 -10.21 -13.87
C GLY A 262 -27.44 -11.68 -13.80
N THR A 263 -26.53 -12.57 -13.36
CA THR A 263 -26.82 -14.02 -13.30
C THR A 263 -27.65 -14.42 -12.08
N LYS A 264 -27.48 -13.77 -10.91
CA LYS A 264 -28.30 -14.06 -9.71
C LYS A 264 -29.77 -13.63 -9.84
N ARG A 265 -30.14 -12.79 -10.82
CA ARG A 265 -31.55 -12.38 -11.07
C ARG A 265 -32.31 -13.30 -12.03
N ARG A 266 -31.66 -14.31 -12.61
CA ARG A 266 -32.27 -15.21 -13.62
C ARG A 266 -32.48 -16.66 -13.16
N THR A 267 -32.05 -17.02 -11.95
CA THR A 267 -32.17 -18.38 -11.38
C THR A 267 -33.04 -18.49 -10.12
N GLN A 268 -33.78 -17.45 -9.75
CA GLN A 268 -34.93 -17.60 -8.85
C GLN A 268 -36.18 -17.90 -9.68
N GLY A 269 -36.26 -19.14 -10.15
CA GLY A 269 -37.37 -19.59 -10.98
C GLY A 269 -37.19 -20.99 -11.55
N GLN A 270 -36.61 -21.94 -10.81
CA GLN A 270 -36.98 -23.35 -10.88
C GLN A 270 -36.22 -24.15 -9.82
N SER A 271 -37.01 -24.68 -8.89
CA SER A 271 -36.69 -25.78 -8.01
C SER A 271 -36.43 -27.06 -8.81
N ASP A 272 -35.40 -27.81 -8.43
CA ASP A 272 -35.49 -29.22 -8.02
C ASP A 272 -34.15 -29.95 -8.17
N GLY A 273 -33.85 -30.80 -7.19
CA GLY A 273 -33.16 -32.06 -7.44
C GLY A 273 -31.66 -32.14 -7.15
N ASN A 274 -31.37 -32.64 -5.95
CA ASN A 274 -30.50 -33.81 -5.70
C ASN A 274 -28.94 -33.67 -5.71
N GLN A 275 -28.38 -33.93 -4.52
CA GLN A 275 -27.21 -34.77 -4.21
C GLN A 275 -25.94 -34.70 -5.10
N THR A 276 -24.79 -34.27 -4.55
CA THR A 276 -23.71 -35.11 -3.95
C THR A 276 -22.38 -34.35 -3.74
N ASN A 277 -21.68 -34.77 -2.68
CA ASN A 277 -20.30 -34.46 -2.25
C ASN A 277 -19.26 -34.16 -3.35
N LYS A 278 -18.39 -33.16 -3.08
CA LYS A 278 -16.92 -33.36 -2.98
C LYS A 278 -16.23 -32.13 -2.38
N ARG A 279 -15.49 -32.38 -1.28
CA ARG A 279 -14.45 -31.51 -0.73
C ARG A 279 -13.35 -31.28 -1.77
N THR A 280 -12.91 -30.04 -1.93
CA THR A 280 -11.50 -29.70 -2.16
C THR A 280 -11.21 -28.28 -1.68
N SER A 281 -10.36 -28.23 -0.68
CA SER A 281 -9.63 -27.09 -0.15
C SER A 281 -8.67 -26.49 -1.19
N ALA A 282 -8.61 -25.16 -1.27
CA ALA A 282 -7.39 -24.43 -1.64
C ALA A 282 -7.51 -22.99 -1.14
N GLY A 283 -6.72 -22.68 -0.11
CA GLY A 283 -6.60 -21.34 0.46
C GLY A 283 -5.88 -20.40 -0.51
N CYS A 284 -6.38 -19.16 -0.57
CA CYS A 284 -5.72 -18.06 -1.23
C CYS A 284 -5.00 -17.26 -0.13
N GLN A 285 -3.68 -17.45 -0.02
CA GLN A 285 -2.80 -16.63 0.81
C GLN A 285 -2.29 -15.47 -0.05
N LEU A 286 -2.43 -14.25 0.49
CA LEU A 286 -1.78 -13.03 0.01
C LEU A 286 -0.34 -12.97 0.52
#